data_AF-A0A512RRU2-F1
#
_entry.id   AF-A0A512RRU2-F1
#
_cell.length_a   1.000
_cell.length_b   1.000
_cell.length_c   1.000
_cell.angle_alpha   90.00
_cell.angle_beta   90.00
_cell.angle_gamma   90.00
#
_symmetry.space_group_name_H-M   'P 1'
#
loop_
_entity.id
_entity.type
_entity.pdbx_description
1 polymer ?
#
loop_
_entity_poly.entity_id
_entity_poly.type
_entity_poly.pdbx_seq_one_letter_code
_entity_poly.pdbx_strand_id
1 'polypeptide(L)'
;MSFAQADTVLNRYRRYLLAQPATDISPIVSNYDSIRQWPDINYADRDLAGWNVADHLRRVRNLSIAWSDPRSSWYQDGACRRIIDNALHHWLEKRYQSPNWWHNKIGVPQLMRDIIVMLRGSLDRDELSQALAVMAQNDEASWRRSTGANLVWCADLTFHYGAFTGDTALMRSCVEMIWKEVKITTKEGVQPDYSFHQHKERLQMYHYGRAFLQDNVRLAWETQGTPWAFPQEKIAILSSFILEGWQWMARGIYTVPGTVDRSVSRPNALKGADIRPLIPYLCELDPANKAAYLAIEARQNGAGEPLTGFRHYPRSDFTVYHHPQFSFFLKTLSNRTLPAESINSENLKGHLMHSGDGYFILNGNEYTNLMPAWDWEHLPGTTEGAFTRSAFTGGVTDGRSGFAVMDFGEGKKLWACYDNMMICLIAGRSGITTLDQCRLQGDVLTDTRWVYHNKLAYIPLETSVINVQVVEQEGSWQSINAAGSPEIVREKVFKPSLRNASGYVVAYCDNVRQVRRLAEKKRWKVLRNTPECQALQLEDGTVMAAFYKAGSVAGISVEKPCLVMMKDGVKHVVDPTQNEEGPPTK
;
A
#
# COMPACT_ATOMS: atom_id res chain seq x y z
N MET A 1 6.10 18.04 -37.17
CA MET A 1 6.41 18.66 -35.85
C MET A 1 7.85 18.32 -35.52
N SER A 2 8.67 19.29 -35.15
CA SER A 2 10.11 19.09 -34.98
C SER A 2 10.44 18.10 -33.85
N PHE A 3 11.49 17.29 -34.02
CA PHE A 3 12.08 16.43 -32.98
C PHE A 3 12.30 17.15 -31.63
N ALA A 4 12.40 18.49 -31.61
CA ALA A 4 12.56 19.30 -30.40
C ALA A 4 11.55 19.03 -29.28
N GLN A 5 10.29 18.69 -29.58
CA GLN A 5 9.30 18.40 -28.54
C GLN A 5 9.47 17.00 -27.93
N ALA A 6 9.79 15.98 -28.74
CA ALA A 6 10.14 14.65 -28.24
C ALA A 6 11.43 14.70 -27.42
N ASP A 7 12.41 15.48 -27.86
CA ASP A 7 13.64 15.75 -27.12
C ASP A 7 13.39 16.41 -25.76
N THR A 8 12.42 17.31 -25.68
CA THR A 8 12.02 17.94 -24.41
C THR A 8 11.53 16.88 -23.41
N VAL A 9 10.69 15.95 -23.86
CA VAL A 9 10.19 14.84 -23.04
C VAL A 9 11.34 13.95 -22.57
N LEU A 10 12.22 13.51 -23.49
CA LEU A 10 13.35 12.66 -23.15
C LEU A 10 14.34 13.33 -22.18
N ASN A 11 14.58 14.64 -22.34
CA ASN A 11 15.44 15.41 -21.45
C ASN A 11 14.83 15.56 -20.04
N ARG A 12 13.51 15.72 -19.93
CA ARG A 12 12.82 15.72 -18.63
C ARG A 12 12.85 14.34 -17.99
N TYR A 13 12.64 13.28 -18.75
CA TYR A 13 12.77 11.91 -18.25
C TYR A 13 14.19 11.63 -17.74
N ARG A 14 15.24 12.08 -18.46
CA ARG A 14 16.63 12.06 -18.00
C ARG A 14 16.80 12.79 -16.66
N ARG A 15 16.23 14.00 -16.52
CA ARG A 15 16.26 14.76 -15.26
C ARG A 15 15.57 14.01 -14.12
N TYR A 16 14.43 13.38 -14.40
CA TYR A 16 13.71 12.55 -13.42
C TYR A 16 14.58 11.39 -12.92
N LEU A 17 15.28 10.68 -13.82
CA LEU A 17 16.20 9.61 -13.47
C LEU A 17 17.37 10.10 -12.61
N LEU A 18 17.97 11.24 -12.98
CA LEU A 18 19.06 11.86 -12.21
C LEU A 18 18.58 12.39 -10.84
N ALA A 19 17.32 12.76 -10.67
CA ALA A 19 16.82 13.24 -9.39
C ALA A 19 16.64 12.13 -8.34
N GLN A 20 16.65 10.85 -8.75
CA GLN A 20 16.52 9.72 -7.83
C GLN A 20 17.76 9.60 -6.92
N PRO A 21 17.63 8.97 -5.73
CA PRO A 21 18.78 8.69 -4.87
C PRO A 21 19.88 7.92 -5.62
N ALA A 22 21.13 8.35 -5.46
CA ALA A 22 22.27 7.71 -6.09
C ALA A 22 22.49 6.30 -5.51
N THR A 23 22.78 5.34 -6.38
CA THR A 23 23.19 3.99 -6.00
C THR A 23 24.71 3.94 -5.91
N ASP A 24 25.27 3.38 -4.85
CA ASP A 24 26.71 3.06 -4.81
C ASP A 24 27.02 1.95 -5.81
N ILE A 25 27.78 2.29 -6.86
CA ILE A 25 28.17 1.36 -7.92
C ILE A 25 29.54 0.73 -7.69
N SER A 26 30.25 1.07 -6.60
CA SER A 26 31.59 0.53 -6.31
C SER A 26 31.62 -1.01 -6.24
N PRO A 27 30.62 -1.70 -5.62
CA PRO A 27 30.54 -3.16 -5.65
C PRO A 27 30.29 -3.73 -7.05
N ILE A 28 29.51 -3.02 -7.87
CA ILE A 28 29.19 -3.43 -9.25
C ILE A 28 30.45 -3.37 -10.11
N VAL A 29 31.23 -2.29 -9.99
CA VAL A 29 32.48 -2.10 -10.73
C VAL A 29 33.53 -3.13 -10.30
N SER A 30 33.67 -3.36 -8.99
CA SER A 30 34.71 -4.24 -8.43
C SER A 30 34.46 -5.72 -8.72
N ASN A 31 33.20 -6.13 -8.91
CA ASN A 31 32.82 -7.52 -9.15
C ASN A 31 32.55 -7.83 -10.64
N TYR A 32 32.98 -6.96 -11.56
CA TYR A 32 32.80 -7.20 -13.00
C TYR A 32 33.90 -8.09 -13.57
N ASP A 33 33.52 -9.19 -14.23
CA ASP A 33 34.45 -10.21 -14.74
C ASP A 33 34.83 -9.99 -16.22
N SER A 34 35.98 -10.54 -16.59
CA SER A 34 36.56 -10.65 -17.93
C SER A 34 35.62 -11.20 -19.00
N ILE A 35 34.63 -12.03 -18.66
CA ILE A 35 33.64 -12.59 -19.60
C ILE A 35 32.41 -11.69 -19.81
N ARG A 36 32.49 -10.42 -19.41
CA ARG A 36 31.43 -9.40 -19.53
C ARG A 36 30.19 -9.64 -18.65
N GLN A 37 30.35 -10.40 -17.56
CA GLN A 37 29.28 -10.79 -16.65
C GLN A 37 29.61 -10.39 -15.20
N TRP A 38 28.63 -10.60 -14.32
CA TRP A 38 28.85 -10.59 -12.89
C TRP A 38 28.70 -12.00 -12.31
N PRO A 39 29.70 -12.53 -11.57
CA PRO A 39 29.75 -13.92 -11.13
C PRO A 39 28.70 -14.26 -10.07
N ASP A 40 28.15 -13.26 -9.38
CA ASP A 40 27.08 -13.41 -8.40
C ASP A 40 25.67 -13.46 -9.02
N ILE A 41 25.56 -13.33 -10.35
CA ILE A 41 24.29 -13.49 -11.07
C ILE A 41 24.19 -14.92 -11.62
N ASN A 42 23.14 -15.64 -11.23
CA ASN A 42 22.80 -16.92 -11.84
C ASN A 42 22.11 -16.71 -13.21
N TYR A 43 22.88 -16.74 -14.30
CA TYR A 43 22.37 -16.58 -15.67
C TYR A 43 21.49 -17.73 -16.18
N ALA A 44 21.39 -18.83 -15.43
CA ALA A 44 20.47 -19.94 -15.72
C ALA A 44 19.16 -19.85 -14.89
N ASP A 45 18.97 -18.77 -14.13
CA ASP A 45 17.80 -18.59 -13.29
C ASP A 45 16.49 -18.53 -14.09
N ARG A 46 15.45 -19.16 -13.53
CA ARG A 46 14.12 -19.30 -14.13
C ARG A 46 12.99 -18.91 -13.16
N ASP A 47 13.31 -18.26 -12.04
CA ASP A 47 12.30 -17.80 -11.10
C ASP A 47 11.29 -16.86 -11.79
N LEU A 48 10.00 -17.03 -11.48
CA LEU A 48 8.92 -16.27 -12.12
C LEU A 48 8.78 -14.86 -11.54
N ALA A 49 9.15 -14.66 -10.28
CA ALA A 49 9.00 -13.39 -9.57
C ALA A 49 10.34 -12.65 -9.50
N GLY A 50 11.34 -13.23 -8.84
CA GLY A 50 12.67 -12.67 -8.63
C GLY A 50 13.67 -13.16 -9.68
N TRP A 51 13.42 -12.86 -10.95
CA TRP A 51 14.30 -13.30 -12.04
C TRP A 51 15.66 -12.58 -12.00
N ASN A 52 16.66 -13.23 -11.41
CA ASN A 52 17.96 -12.64 -11.06
C ASN A 52 18.76 -12.21 -12.30
N VAL A 53 18.50 -12.81 -13.47
CA VAL A 53 19.19 -12.45 -14.71
C VAL A 53 18.94 -10.98 -15.08
N ALA A 54 17.77 -10.42 -14.74
CA ALA A 54 17.46 -9.01 -14.99
C ALA A 54 18.39 -8.04 -14.22
N ASP A 55 19.05 -8.50 -13.16
CA ASP A 55 20.00 -7.67 -12.41
C ASP A 55 21.24 -7.31 -13.21
N HIS A 56 21.58 -8.05 -14.26
CA HIS A 56 22.62 -7.65 -15.19
C HIS A 56 22.27 -6.30 -15.83
N LEU A 57 21.07 -6.18 -16.43
CA LEU A 57 20.63 -4.89 -16.99
C LEU A 57 20.40 -3.84 -15.90
N ARG A 58 19.96 -4.23 -14.70
CA ARG A 58 19.81 -3.29 -13.57
C ARG A 58 21.16 -2.66 -13.20
N ARG A 59 22.23 -3.46 -13.21
CA ARG A 59 23.61 -2.97 -12.99
C ARG A 59 24.06 -2.05 -14.13
N VAL A 60 23.83 -2.43 -15.39
CA VAL A 60 24.12 -1.55 -16.55
C VAL A 60 23.38 -0.22 -16.41
N ARG A 61 22.09 -0.23 -16.08
CA ARG A 61 21.30 0.98 -15.82
C ARG A 61 21.91 1.84 -14.72
N ASN A 62 22.25 1.25 -13.57
CA ASN A 62 22.82 1.99 -12.45
C ASN A 62 24.19 2.60 -12.79
N LEU A 63 25.03 1.85 -13.52
CA LEU A 63 26.30 2.36 -14.06
C LEU A 63 26.05 3.53 -15.02
N SER A 64 25.12 3.40 -15.96
CA SER A 64 24.79 4.47 -16.92
C SER A 64 24.26 5.74 -16.24
N ILE A 65 23.49 5.61 -15.16
CA ILE A 65 23.04 6.75 -14.34
C ILE A 65 24.26 7.41 -13.65
N ALA A 66 25.08 6.62 -12.94
CA ALA A 66 26.25 7.13 -12.22
C ALA A 66 27.31 7.75 -13.15
N TRP A 67 27.50 7.21 -14.35
CA TRP A 67 28.40 7.76 -15.37
C TRP A 67 27.90 9.09 -15.93
N SER A 68 26.57 9.27 -15.95
CA SER A 68 25.90 10.44 -16.53
C SER A 68 25.60 11.57 -15.55
N ASP A 69 25.65 11.31 -14.25
CA ASP A 69 25.31 12.26 -13.19
C ASP A 69 26.52 13.12 -12.80
N PRO A 70 26.51 14.45 -13.02
CA PRO A 70 27.62 15.33 -12.63
C PRO A 70 27.94 15.33 -11.12
N ARG A 71 27.03 14.83 -10.27
CA ARG A 71 27.24 14.71 -8.81
C ARG A 71 27.96 13.42 -8.42
N SER A 72 28.07 12.47 -9.33
CA SER A 72 28.67 11.15 -9.09
C SER A 72 30.20 11.23 -9.17
N SER A 73 30.89 10.47 -8.31
CA SER A 73 32.34 10.27 -8.42
C SER A 73 32.76 9.51 -9.68
N TRP A 74 31.80 8.89 -10.38
CA TRP A 74 32.00 8.13 -11.61
C TRP A 74 31.61 8.91 -12.87
N TYR A 75 31.31 10.21 -12.73
CA TYR A 75 30.89 11.06 -13.84
C TYR A 75 31.93 11.03 -14.97
N GLN A 76 31.49 10.58 -16.14
CA GLN A 76 32.33 10.42 -17.34
C GLN A 76 33.58 9.54 -17.15
N ASP A 77 33.62 8.68 -16.13
CA ASP A 77 34.77 7.80 -15.89
C ASP A 77 34.96 6.77 -17.01
N GLY A 78 36.21 6.60 -17.46
CA GLY A 78 36.55 5.74 -18.59
C GLY A 78 36.49 4.25 -18.28
N ALA A 79 36.76 3.84 -17.03
CA ALA A 79 36.66 2.44 -16.62
C ALA A 79 35.19 2.01 -16.50
N CYS A 80 34.38 2.85 -15.85
CA CYS A 80 32.93 2.70 -15.79
C CYS A 80 32.32 2.62 -17.19
N ARG A 81 32.74 3.49 -18.11
CA ARG A 81 32.28 3.46 -19.51
C ARG A 81 32.54 2.13 -20.20
N ARG A 82 33.76 1.59 -20.08
CA ARG A 82 34.11 0.28 -20.67
C ARG A 82 33.26 -0.87 -20.12
N ILE A 83 32.92 -0.83 -18.82
CA ILE A 83 32.04 -1.83 -18.21
C ILE A 83 30.63 -1.71 -18.79
N ILE A 84 30.10 -0.50 -18.91
CA ILE A 84 28.78 -0.24 -19.51
C ILE A 84 28.73 -0.82 -20.93
N ASP A 85 29.70 -0.46 -21.77
CA ASP A 85 29.72 -0.87 -23.19
C ASP A 85 29.81 -2.40 -23.31
N ASN A 86 30.71 -3.04 -22.57
CA ASN A 86 30.89 -4.49 -22.62
C ASN A 86 29.67 -5.26 -22.09
N ALA A 87 29.10 -4.81 -20.96
CA ALA A 87 27.94 -5.46 -20.36
C ALA A 87 26.69 -5.27 -21.24
N LEU A 88 26.47 -4.06 -21.78
CA LEU A 88 25.37 -3.81 -22.70
C LEU A 88 25.48 -4.69 -23.95
N HIS A 89 26.65 -4.76 -24.58
CA HIS A 89 26.89 -5.66 -25.72
C HIS A 89 26.59 -7.12 -25.38
N HIS A 90 27.03 -7.60 -24.22
CA HIS A 90 26.74 -8.96 -23.75
C HIS A 90 25.23 -9.22 -23.70
N TRP A 91 24.44 -8.30 -23.15
CA TRP A 91 22.99 -8.45 -23.14
C TRP A 91 22.37 -8.43 -24.55
N LEU A 92 22.82 -7.52 -25.41
CA LEU A 92 22.33 -7.39 -26.78
C LEU A 92 22.64 -8.63 -27.63
N GLU A 93 23.76 -9.31 -27.38
CA GLU A 93 24.11 -10.60 -28.00
C GLU A 93 23.28 -11.76 -27.44
N LYS A 94 23.13 -11.86 -26.12
CA LYS A 94 22.52 -13.04 -25.46
C LYS A 94 21.00 -13.04 -25.44
N ARG A 95 20.36 -11.87 -25.37
CA ARG A 95 18.89 -11.71 -25.39
C ARG A 95 18.17 -12.62 -24.38
N TYR A 96 18.62 -12.63 -23.12
CA TYR A 96 18.05 -13.44 -22.05
C TYR A 96 16.52 -13.29 -21.93
N GLN A 97 15.84 -14.39 -21.60
CA GLN A 97 14.38 -14.46 -21.46
C GLN A 97 13.98 -15.15 -20.15
N SER A 98 12.99 -14.60 -19.47
CA SER A 98 12.31 -15.21 -18.33
C SER A 98 11.14 -16.09 -18.78
N PRO A 99 10.76 -17.14 -18.03
CA PRO A 99 9.50 -17.83 -18.25
C PRO A 99 8.27 -16.96 -17.93
N ASN A 100 8.41 -15.90 -17.13
CA ASN A 100 7.33 -14.95 -16.87
C ASN A 100 7.37 -13.81 -17.91
N TRP A 101 6.27 -13.69 -18.67
CA TRP A 101 6.11 -12.68 -19.73
C TRP A 101 6.35 -11.25 -19.24
N TRP A 102 6.04 -10.93 -17.98
CA TRP A 102 6.16 -9.58 -17.43
C TRP A 102 7.60 -9.08 -17.49
N HIS A 103 8.57 -9.94 -17.14
CA HIS A 103 9.99 -9.56 -17.19
C HIS A 103 10.42 -9.21 -18.62
N ASN A 104 9.98 -9.98 -19.60
CA ASN A 104 10.41 -9.82 -20.99
C ASN A 104 9.73 -8.61 -21.66
N LYS A 105 8.43 -8.40 -21.38
CA LYS A 105 7.63 -7.37 -22.04
C LYS A 105 7.60 -6.03 -21.30
N ILE A 106 7.90 -6.01 -20.01
CA ILE A 106 7.84 -4.80 -19.17
C ILE A 106 9.17 -4.56 -18.46
N GLY A 107 9.63 -5.49 -17.62
CA GLY A 107 10.79 -5.28 -16.75
C GLY A 107 12.09 -4.96 -17.51
N VAL A 108 12.45 -5.80 -18.47
CA VAL A 108 13.64 -5.62 -19.33
C VAL A 108 13.53 -4.37 -20.20
N PRO A 109 12.42 -4.13 -20.93
CA PRO A 109 12.22 -2.87 -21.66
C PRO A 109 12.33 -1.60 -20.81
N GLN A 110 11.86 -1.61 -19.55
CA GLN A 110 12.03 -0.47 -18.63
C GLN A 110 13.50 -0.19 -18.35
N LEU A 111 14.29 -1.22 -18.03
CA LEU A 111 15.72 -1.06 -17.82
C LEU A 111 16.41 -0.53 -19.08
N MET A 112 16.04 -1.04 -20.25
CA MET A 112 16.64 -0.61 -21.52
C MET A 112 16.29 0.83 -21.88
N ARG A 113 15.04 1.27 -21.69
CA ARG A 113 14.63 2.68 -21.87
C ARG A 113 15.53 3.60 -21.07
N ASP A 114 15.72 3.30 -19.79
CA ASP A 114 16.51 4.12 -18.89
C ASP A 114 17.97 4.18 -19.35
N ILE A 115 18.54 3.05 -19.79
CA ILE A 115 19.90 2.98 -20.36
C ILE A 115 20.01 3.86 -21.62
N ILE A 116 19.08 3.75 -22.57
CA ILE A 116 19.09 4.55 -23.81
C ILE A 116 19.03 6.04 -23.49
N VAL A 117 18.19 6.46 -22.53
CA VAL A 117 18.06 7.87 -22.12
C VAL A 117 19.35 8.38 -21.49
N MET A 118 19.98 7.58 -20.63
CA MET A 118 21.23 7.97 -19.96
C MET A 118 22.41 8.01 -20.93
N LEU A 119 22.45 7.13 -21.93
CA LEU A 119 23.53 7.07 -22.93
C LEU A 119 23.19 7.81 -24.23
N ARG A 120 22.10 8.58 -24.25
CA ARG A 120 21.64 9.30 -25.45
C ARG A 120 22.76 10.17 -26.03
N GLY A 121 23.01 10.01 -27.33
CA GLY A 121 24.10 10.71 -28.05
C GLY A 121 25.49 10.09 -27.88
N SER A 122 25.61 9.02 -27.09
CA SER A 122 26.86 8.27 -26.87
C SER A 122 26.80 6.80 -27.33
N LEU A 123 25.64 6.33 -27.76
CA LEU A 123 25.46 5.03 -28.42
C LEU A 123 25.68 5.19 -29.92
N ASP A 124 26.35 4.23 -30.54
CA ASP A 124 26.40 4.19 -32.00
C ASP A 124 25.05 3.75 -32.61
N ARG A 125 24.96 3.79 -33.94
CA ARG A 125 23.71 3.52 -34.65
C ARG A 125 23.27 2.06 -34.54
N ASP A 126 24.20 1.13 -34.50
CA ASP A 126 23.90 -0.31 -34.39
C ASP A 126 23.49 -0.66 -32.96
N GLU A 127 24.26 -0.19 -31.96
CA GLU A 127 23.94 -0.34 -30.55
C GLU A 127 22.53 0.21 -30.23
N LEU A 128 22.21 1.42 -30.70
CA LEU A 128 20.90 2.02 -30.52
C LEU A 128 19.80 1.18 -31.18
N SER A 129 20.01 0.70 -32.40
CA SER A 129 19.06 -0.17 -33.11
C SER A 129 18.80 -1.46 -32.34
N GLN A 130 19.85 -2.11 -31.86
CA GLN A 130 19.78 -3.33 -31.07
C GLN A 130 19.09 -3.12 -29.71
N ALA A 131 19.37 -2.01 -29.04
CA ALA A 131 18.73 -1.63 -27.78
C ALA A 131 17.23 -1.31 -27.98
N LEU A 132 16.87 -0.61 -29.05
CA LEU A 132 15.48 -0.41 -29.45
C LEU A 132 14.76 -1.72 -29.73
N ALA A 133 15.44 -2.72 -30.32
CA ALA A 133 14.88 -4.06 -30.49
C ALA A 133 14.64 -4.79 -29.15
N VAL A 134 15.39 -4.49 -28.07
CA VAL A 134 15.05 -4.98 -26.72
C VAL A 134 13.77 -4.31 -26.22
N MET A 135 13.65 -2.98 -26.38
CA MET A 135 12.43 -2.28 -26.00
C MET A 135 11.19 -2.76 -26.77
N ALA A 136 11.34 -3.07 -28.06
CA ALA A 136 10.27 -3.56 -28.92
C ALA A 136 9.72 -4.95 -28.53
N GLN A 137 10.34 -5.65 -27.57
CA GLN A 137 9.74 -6.83 -26.94
C GLN A 137 8.42 -6.51 -26.22
N ASN A 138 8.23 -5.23 -25.85
CA ASN A 138 6.93 -4.70 -25.44
C ASN A 138 5.94 -4.67 -26.62
N ASP A 139 5.33 -5.82 -26.86
CA ASP A 139 4.42 -6.08 -27.96
C ASP A 139 3.08 -5.33 -27.81
N GLU A 140 2.95 -4.26 -28.59
CA GLU A 140 1.78 -3.37 -28.65
C GLU A 140 0.46 -4.09 -28.88
N ALA A 141 0.43 -5.06 -29.78
CA ALA A 141 -0.79 -5.80 -30.10
C ALA A 141 -1.31 -6.59 -28.88
N SER A 142 -0.39 -7.07 -28.03
CA SER A 142 -0.72 -7.85 -26.84
C SER A 142 -1.24 -6.99 -25.69
N TRP A 143 -0.67 -5.82 -25.43
CA TRP A 143 -0.99 -5.05 -24.22
C TRP A 143 -2.09 -4.02 -24.40
N ARG A 144 -2.49 -3.67 -25.63
CA ARG A 144 -3.56 -2.69 -25.89
C ARG A 144 -4.93 -3.05 -25.27
N ARG A 145 -5.11 -4.29 -24.81
CA ARG A 145 -6.31 -4.79 -24.10
C ARG A 145 -6.18 -4.81 -22.57
N SER A 146 -5.01 -4.49 -22.03
CA SER A 146 -4.76 -4.44 -20.59
C SER A 146 -5.45 -3.24 -19.92
N THR A 147 -5.42 -3.18 -18.59
CA THR A 147 -6.05 -2.14 -17.76
C THR A 147 -5.11 -1.72 -16.63
N GLY A 148 -5.36 -0.56 -16.02
CA GLY A 148 -4.68 -0.12 -14.81
C GLY A 148 -3.15 0.00 -14.97
N ALA A 149 -2.39 -0.44 -13.97
CA ALA A 149 -0.93 -0.30 -13.96
C ALA A 149 -0.24 -1.01 -15.15
N ASN A 150 -0.76 -2.16 -15.58
CA ASN A 150 -0.19 -2.90 -16.71
C ASN A 150 -0.31 -2.14 -18.02
N LEU A 151 -1.47 -1.51 -18.30
CA LEU A 151 -1.62 -0.65 -19.47
C LEU A 151 -0.67 0.53 -19.42
N VAL A 152 -0.59 1.21 -18.27
CA VAL A 152 0.28 2.39 -18.08
C VAL A 152 1.73 2.03 -18.36
N TRP A 153 2.25 0.94 -17.78
CA TRP A 153 3.63 0.50 -18.01
C TRP A 153 3.94 0.22 -19.47
N CYS A 154 3.10 -0.56 -20.15
CA CYS A 154 3.37 -0.92 -21.53
C CYS A 154 3.21 0.28 -22.47
N ALA A 155 2.20 1.13 -22.26
CA ALA A 155 2.00 2.32 -23.07
C ALA A 155 3.13 3.35 -22.88
N ASP A 156 3.65 3.50 -21.67
CA ASP A 156 4.80 4.36 -21.36
C ASP A 156 6.07 3.92 -22.08
N LEU A 157 6.33 2.60 -22.13
CA LEU A 157 7.44 2.05 -22.89
C LEU A 157 7.32 2.32 -24.40
N THR A 158 6.13 2.09 -24.97
CA THR A 158 5.87 2.37 -26.39
C THR A 158 5.89 3.88 -26.69
N PHE A 159 5.44 4.72 -25.76
CA PHE A 159 5.55 6.18 -25.84
C PHE A 159 7.02 6.61 -25.97
N HIS A 160 7.89 6.09 -25.10
CA HIS A 160 9.33 6.38 -25.17
C HIS A 160 9.99 5.81 -26.43
N TYR A 161 9.57 4.62 -26.90
CA TYR A 161 10.01 4.08 -28.18
C TYR A 161 9.67 5.02 -29.34
N GLY A 162 8.44 5.57 -29.36
CA GLY A 162 8.04 6.60 -30.33
C GLY A 162 8.90 7.85 -30.22
N ALA A 163 9.25 8.28 -29.01
CA ALA A 163 10.15 9.42 -28.80
C ALA A 163 11.56 9.18 -29.35
N PHE A 164 12.13 7.98 -29.17
CA PHE A 164 13.45 7.63 -29.70
C PHE A 164 13.47 7.49 -31.23
N THR A 165 12.35 7.09 -31.82
CA THR A 165 12.22 6.85 -33.27
C THR A 165 11.63 8.04 -34.05
N GLY A 166 11.17 9.08 -33.35
CA GLY A 166 10.51 10.24 -33.95
C GLY A 166 9.05 10.00 -34.35
N ASP A 167 8.45 8.89 -33.92
CA ASP A 167 7.05 8.56 -34.21
C ASP A 167 6.10 9.32 -33.26
N THR A 168 5.81 10.56 -33.62
CA THR A 168 4.91 11.43 -32.85
C THR A 168 3.45 10.95 -32.82
N ALA A 169 3.03 10.16 -33.81
CA ALA A 169 1.69 9.59 -33.86
C ALA A 169 1.54 8.44 -32.85
N LEU A 170 2.57 7.58 -32.77
CA LEU A 170 2.66 6.56 -31.74
C LEU A 170 2.69 7.17 -30.34
N MET A 171 3.52 8.20 -30.12
CA MET A 171 3.55 8.94 -28.86
C MET A 171 2.15 9.47 -28.47
N ARG A 172 1.42 10.05 -29.43
CA ARG A 172 0.05 10.53 -29.19
C ARG A 172 -0.90 9.39 -28.83
N SER A 173 -0.87 8.28 -29.57
CA SER A 173 -1.70 7.11 -29.29
C SER A 173 -1.46 6.57 -27.87
N CYS A 174 -0.21 6.45 -27.46
CA CYS A 174 0.17 5.91 -26.16
C CYS A 174 -0.22 6.84 -25.01
N VAL A 175 0.15 8.13 -25.07
CA VAL A 175 -0.20 9.07 -23.99
C VAL A 175 -1.71 9.18 -23.82
N GLU A 176 -2.45 9.11 -24.94
CA GLU A 176 -3.90 9.14 -24.91
C GLU A 176 -4.53 7.90 -24.26
N MET A 177 -3.86 6.75 -24.29
CA MET A 177 -4.33 5.57 -23.55
C MET A 177 -4.02 5.71 -22.06
N ILE A 178 -2.81 6.17 -21.72
CA ILE A 178 -2.35 6.34 -20.35
C ILE A 178 -3.28 7.28 -19.58
N TRP A 179 -3.49 8.50 -20.08
CA TRP A 179 -4.27 9.51 -19.37
C TRP A 179 -5.78 9.15 -19.28
N LYS A 180 -6.28 8.19 -20.10
CA LYS A 180 -7.67 7.70 -20.11
C LYS A 180 -7.87 6.67 -19.01
N GLU A 181 -6.80 5.99 -18.59
CA GLU A 181 -6.81 5.14 -17.39
C GLU A 181 -6.82 5.95 -16.10
N VAL A 182 -6.43 7.23 -16.13
CA VAL A 182 -6.65 8.16 -15.03
C VAL A 182 -8.14 8.56 -14.99
N LYS A 183 -8.95 7.70 -14.37
CA LYS A 183 -10.41 7.88 -14.25
C LYS A 183 -10.92 7.31 -12.93
N ILE A 184 -12.03 7.85 -12.47
CA ILE A 184 -12.83 7.22 -11.41
C ILE A 184 -13.64 6.08 -12.02
N THR A 185 -13.60 4.91 -11.41
CA THR A 185 -14.23 3.68 -11.92
C THR A 185 -14.63 2.75 -10.78
N THR A 186 -15.62 1.89 -11.01
CA THR A 186 -16.01 0.82 -10.08
C THR A 186 -15.37 -0.53 -10.42
N LYS A 187 -14.59 -0.59 -11.49
CA LYS A 187 -13.71 -1.72 -11.85
C LYS A 187 -12.30 -1.48 -11.31
N GLU A 188 -11.29 -2.19 -11.80
CA GLU A 188 -9.88 -1.89 -11.50
C GLU A 188 -9.51 -0.42 -11.77
N GLY A 189 -8.71 0.17 -10.89
CA GLY A 189 -8.30 1.58 -10.92
C GLY A 189 -8.75 2.36 -9.68
N VAL A 190 -8.78 3.69 -9.82
CA VAL A 190 -9.17 4.62 -8.75
C VAL A 190 -10.68 4.53 -8.53
N GLN A 191 -11.08 4.16 -7.32
CA GLN A 191 -12.48 4.02 -6.92
C GLN A 191 -13.13 5.38 -6.61
N PRO A 192 -14.48 5.47 -6.56
CA PRO A 192 -15.18 6.70 -6.16
C PRO A 192 -14.83 7.24 -4.76
N ASP A 193 -14.36 6.37 -3.86
CA ASP A 193 -13.87 6.73 -2.53
C ASP A 193 -12.35 6.98 -2.50
N TYR A 194 -11.71 7.06 -3.67
CA TYR A 194 -10.27 7.25 -3.87
C TYR A 194 -9.39 6.13 -3.29
N SER A 195 -9.96 4.98 -2.98
CA SER A 195 -9.19 3.74 -2.85
C SER A 195 -8.73 3.23 -4.23
N PHE A 196 -7.78 2.29 -4.28
CA PHE A 196 -7.26 1.74 -5.54
C PHE A 196 -7.44 0.23 -5.62
N HIS A 197 -8.05 -0.24 -6.70
CA HIS A 197 -8.28 -1.67 -6.94
C HIS A 197 -7.45 -2.21 -8.09
N GLN A 198 -6.87 -3.41 -7.92
CA GLN A 198 -6.23 -4.15 -9.00
C GLN A 198 -6.42 -5.65 -8.78
N HIS A 199 -6.46 -6.43 -9.87
CA HIS A 199 -6.83 -7.84 -9.87
C HIS A 199 -8.24 -8.01 -9.30
N LYS A 200 -9.20 -7.31 -9.93
CA LYS A 200 -10.60 -7.17 -9.51
C LYS A 200 -10.73 -6.33 -8.22
N GLU A 201 -11.70 -6.62 -7.34
CA GLU A 201 -12.05 -5.83 -6.15
C GLU A 201 -11.10 -6.08 -4.96
N ARG A 202 -9.79 -5.92 -5.18
CA ARG A 202 -8.75 -6.00 -4.13
C ARG A 202 -8.11 -4.64 -3.89
N LEU A 203 -8.07 -4.20 -2.64
CA LEU A 203 -7.39 -2.97 -2.24
C LEU A 203 -5.86 -3.14 -2.40
N GLN A 204 -5.26 -2.38 -3.30
CA GLN A 204 -3.81 -2.41 -3.57
C GLN A 204 -3.21 -1.00 -3.63
N MET A 205 -3.54 -0.16 -2.65
CA MET A 205 -3.16 1.26 -2.60
C MET A 205 -1.65 1.50 -2.78
N TYR A 206 -0.80 0.81 -2.01
CA TYR A 206 0.65 1.06 -2.03
C TYR A 206 1.46 0.00 -2.80
N HIS A 207 0.78 -0.85 -3.56
CA HIS A 207 1.39 -1.77 -4.50
C HIS A 207 1.10 -1.31 -5.94
N TYR A 208 0.05 -1.81 -6.59
CA TYR A 208 -0.30 -1.35 -7.94
C TYR A 208 -0.75 0.11 -7.98
N GLY A 209 -1.44 0.60 -6.93
CA GLY A 209 -1.79 2.01 -6.81
C GLY A 209 -0.55 2.91 -6.72
N ARG A 210 0.54 2.42 -6.11
CA ARG A 210 1.84 3.11 -6.08
C ARG A 210 2.46 3.21 -7.45
N ALA A 211 2.53 2.10 -8.18
CA ALA A 211 3.04 2.11 -9.54
C ALA A 211 2.22 3.06 -10.43
N PHE A 212 0.89 2.92 -10.38
CA PHE A 212 -0.03 3.79 -11.10
C PHE A 212 0.21 5.27 -10.79
N LEU A 213 0.33 5.64 -9.51
CA LEU A 213 0.56 7.04 -9.12
C LEU A 213 1.91 7.55 -9.60
N GLN A 214 2.99 6.81 -9.32
CA GLN A 214 4.35 7.22 -9.65
C GLN A 214 4.51 7.44 -11.16
N ASP A 215 4.02 6.50 -11.97
CA ASP A 215 4.12 6.62 -13.42
C ASP A 215 3.27 7.77 -13.96
N ASN A 216 2.02 7.93 -13.53
CA ASN A 216 1.17 8.99 -14.04
C ASN A 216 1.60 10.40 -13.59
N VAL A 217 2.12 10.56 -12.38
CA VAL A 217 2.69 11.85 -11.93
C VAL A 217 3.94 12.19 -12.75
N ARG A 218 4.83 11.22 -12.96
CA ARG A 218 6.01 11.43 -13.80
C ARG A 218 5.62 11.77 -15.24
N LEU A 219 4.73 10.98 -15.86
CA LEU A 219 4.28 11.16 -17.24
C LEU A 219 3.55 12.50 -17.45
N ALA A 220 2.73 12.91 -16.50
CA ALA A 220 2.11 14.23 -16.53
C ALA A 220 3.16 15.34 -16.50
N TRP A 221 4.15 15.23 -15.61
CA TRP A 221 5.20 16.24 -15.46
C TRP A 221 6.14 16.29 -16.68
N GLU A 222 6.60 15.13 -17.16
CA GLU A 222 7.53 15.05 -18.28
C GLU A 222 6.91 15.60 -19.58
N THR A 223 5.59 15.47 -19.75
CA THR A 223 4.86 15.94 -20.94
C THR A 223 4.30 17.37 -20.81
N GLN A 224 4.38 18.02 -19.65
CA GLN A 224 3.77 19.33 -19.38
C GLN A 224 4.20 20.40 -20.40
N GLY A 225 3.24 21.14 -20.97
CA GLY A 225 3.54 22.18 -21.98
C GLY A 225 3.98 21.64 -23.35
N THR A 226 3.81 20.35 -23.62
CA THR A 226 3.98 19.74 -24.95
C THR A 226 2.62 19.31 -25.51
N PRO A 227 2.51 18.93 -26.81
CA PRO A 227 1.27 18.38 -27.37
C PRO A 227 0.80 17.04 -26.78
N TRP A 228 1.56 16.47 -25.85
CA TRP A 228 1.25 15.24 -25.11
C TRP A 228 0.91 15.50 -23.63
N ALA A 229 0.83 16.77 -23.21
CA ALA A 229 0.56 17.16 -21.83
C ALA A 229 -0.77 16.60 -21.32
N PHE A 230 -0.81 16.11 -20.08
CA PHE A 230 -2.05 15.61 -19.48
C PHE A 230 -3.13 16.69 -19.38
N PRO A 231 -4.43 16.35 -19.54
CA PRO A 231 -5.53 17.27 -19.35
C PRO A 231 -5.67 17.58 -17.86
N GLN A 232 -6.10 18.80 -17.54
CA GLN A 232 -6.15 19.26 -16.15
C GLN A 232 -7.09 18.41 -15.28
N GLU A 233 -8.18 17.88 -15.83
CA GLU A 233 -9.08 16.99 -15.11
C GLU A 233 -8.42 15.68 -14.68
N LYS A 234 -7.39 15.23 -15.40
CA LYS A 234 -6.62 14.02 -15.04
C LYS A 234 -5.66 14.33 -13.89
N ILE A 235 -5.03 15.50 -13.91
CA ILE A 235 -4.22 15.99 -12.79
C ILE A 235 -5.08 16.12 -11.53
N ALA A 236 -6.29 16.64 -11.65
CA ALA A 236 -7.23 16.75 -10.52
C ALA A 236 -7.57 15.37 -9.92
N ILE A 237 -7.77 14.34 -10.74
CA ILE A 237 -8.00 12.96 -10.24
C ILE A 237 -6.79 12.43 -9.48
N LEU A 238 -5.56 12.63 -9.98
CA LEU A 238 -4.34 12.23 -9.26
C LEU A 238 -4.20 12.99 -7.94
N SER A 239 -4.51 14.29 -7.94
CA SER A 239 -4.52 15.13 -6.75
C SER A 239 -5.50 14.60 -5.69
N SER A 240 -6.76 14.34 -6.06
CA SER A 240 -7.74 13.76 -5.15
C SER A 240 -7.39 12.33 -4.72
N PHE A 241 -6.80 11.52 -5.60
CA PHE A 241 -6.30 10.19 -5.23
C PHE A 241 -5.25 10.26 -4.12
N ILE A 242 -4.35 11.26 -4.17
CA ILE A 242 -3.37 11.51 -3.12
C ILE A 242 -4.04 12.04 -1.84
N LEU A 243 -4.86 13.07 -1.97
CA LEU A 243 -5.38 13.82 -0.83
C LEU A 243 -6.51 13.08 -0.09
N GLU A 244 -7.34 12.32 -0.80
CA GLU A 244 -8.49 11.62 -0.22
C GLU A 244 -8.26 10.12 -0.03
N GLY A 245 -7.35 9.52 -0.79
CA GLY A 245 -6.98 8.12 -0.64
C GLY A 245 -5.65 7.98 0.08
N TRP A 246 -4.58 8.33 -0.63
CA TRP A 246 -3.22 7.94 -0.31
C TRP A 246 -2.76 8.40 1.08
N GLN A 247 -2.96 9.66 1.45
CA GLN A 247 -2.43 10.15 2.72
C GLN A 247 -3.16 9.58 3.95
N TRP A 248 -4.42 9.18 3.79
CA TRP A 248 -5.26 8.65 4.86
C TRP A 248 -4.98 7.17 5.13
N MET A 249 -4.57 6.39 4.14
CA MET A 249 -4.28 4.96 4.36
C MET A 249 -2.90 4.70 5.00
N ALA A 250 -2.22 5.74 5.51
CA ALA A 250 -0.88 5.65 6.13
C ALA A 250 -0.69 6.62 7.30
N ARG A 251 0.30 6.33 8.15
CA ARG A 251 0.83 7.26 9.17
C ARG A 251 2.27 7.61 8.81
N GLY A 252 2.49 8.84 8.35
CA GLY A 252 3.78 9.21 7.77
C GLY A 252 4.05 8.37 6.51
N ILE A 253 5.15 7.62 6.50
CA ILE A 253 5.49 6.69 5.42
C ILE A 253 5.00 5.26 5.66
N TYR A 254 4.43 4.98 6.84
CA TYR A 254 4.11 3.63 7.29
C TYR A 254 2.65 3.27 7.02
N THR A 255 2.44 2.06 6.53
CA THR A 255 1.12 1.50 6.22
C THR A 255 0.96 0.08 6.78
N VAL A 256 -0.17 -0.58 6.48
CA VAL A 256 -0.58 -1.88 6.99
C VAL A 256 -0.81 -2.91 5.88
N PRO A 257 -0.71 -4.22 6.18
CA PRO A 257 -0.86 -5.30 5.20
C PRO A 257 -2.03 -5.17 4.23
N GLY A 258 -3.21 -4.81 4.75
CA GLY A 258 -4.44 -4.72 3.95
C GLY A 258 -4.41 -3.68 2.82
N THR A 259 -3.36 -2.86 2.72
CA THR A 259 -3.18 -1.83 1.69
C THR A 259 -2.15 -2.20 0.61
N VAL A 260 -1.37 -3.27 0.84
CA VAL A 260 -0.29 -3.75 -0.05
C VAL A 260 -0.57 -5.14 -0.62
N ASP A 261 -1.63 -5.81 -0.14
CA ASP A 261 -2.06 -7.14 -0.60
C ASP A 261 -0.87 -8.12 -0.55
N ARG A 262 -0.66 -8.95 -1.58
CA ARG A 262 0.45 -9.93 -1.63
C ARG A 262 1.85 -9.34 -1.41
N SER A 263 2.04 -8.05 -1.69
CA SER A 263 3.33 -7.38 -1.47
C SER A 263 3.69 -7.28 0.00
N VAL A 264 2.77 -7.56 0.93
CA VAL A 264 3.08 -7.74 2.35
C VAL A 264 4.26 -8.71 2.56
N SER A 265 4.42 -9.69 1.68
CA SER A 265 5.50 -10.68 1.71
C SER A 265 6.83 -10.19 1.13
N ARG A 266 6.96 -8.89 0.81
CA ARG A 266 8.19 -8.27 0.29
C ARG A 266 8.84 -7.39 1.36
N PRO A 267 10.18 -7.39 1.47
CA PRO A 267 10.90 -6.47 2.35
C PRO A 267 10.50 -5.01 2.12
N ASN A 268 10.29 -4.28 3.22
CA ASN A 268 9.95 -2.86 3.27
C ASN A 268 8.60 -2.47 2.64
N ALA A 269 7.72 -3.42 2.30
CA ALA A 269 6.43 -3.11 1.69
C ALA A 269 5.56 -2.15 2.52
N LEU A 270 5.63 -2.25 3.85
CA LEU A 270 4.89 -1.36 4.75
C LEU A 270 5.43 0.08 4.83
N LYS A 271 6.49 0.42 4.08
CA LYS A 271 6.94 1.81 3.85
C LYS A 271 6.46 2.36 2.50
N GLY A 272 5.57 1.64 1.81
CA GLY A 272 5.13 1.96 0.46
C GLY A 272 4.37 3.29 0.30
N ALA A 273 3.97 3.93 1.40
CA ALA A 273 3.27 5.21 1.36
C ALA A 273 4.19 6.42 1.13
N ASP A 274 5.52 6.25 1.16
CA ASP A 274 6.47 7.34 0.91
C ASP A 274 6.31 7.92 -0.51
N ILE A 275 5.84 9.17 -0.57
CA ILE A 275 5.65 9.92 -1.82
C ILE A 275 6.52 11.17 -1.89
N ARG A 276 7.40 11.41 -0.91
CA ARG A 276 8.30 12.57 -0.91
C ARG A 276 9.04 12.75 -2.25
N PRO A 277 9.55 11.69 -2.91
CA PRO A 277 10.20 11.85 -4.22
C PRO A 277 9.30 12.40 -5.33
N LEU A 278 7.97 12.35 -5.18
CA LEU A 278 7.00 12.87 -6.14
C LEU A 278 6.57 14.32 -5.86
N ILE A 279 6.77 14.80 -4.63
CA ILE A 279 6.23 16.10 -4.17
C ILE A 279 6.69 17.28 -5.04
N PRO A 280 7.97 17.39 -5.46
CA PRO A 280 8.39 18.47 -6.34
C PRO A 280 7.60 18.52 -7.65
N TYR A 281 7.40 17.36 -8.29
CA TYR A 281 6.66 17.25 -9.56
C TYR A 281 5.17 17.58 -9.38
N LEU A 282 4.58 17.12 -8.28
CA LEU A 282 3.19 17.45 -7.93
C LEU A 282 2.97 18.96 -7.73
N CYS A 283 3.92 19.63 -7.08
CA CYS A 283 3.86 21.07 -6.87
C CYS A 283 3.95 21.88 -8.18
N GLU A 284 4.65 21.37 -9.19
CA GLU A 284 4.72 21.98 -10.53
C GLU A 284 3.47 21.68 -11.38
N LEU A 285 2.89 20.49 -11.23
CA LEU A 285 1.70 20.05 -11.97
C LEU A 285 0.41 20.67 -11.45
N ASP A 286 0.27 20.78 -10.13
CA ASP A 286 -0.92 21.30 -9.46
C ASP A 286 -0.54 22.35 -8.40
N PRO A 287 -0.14 23.57 -8.83
CA PRO A 287 0.29 24.63 -7.91
C PRO A 287 -0.80 25.03 -6.92
N ALA A 288 -2.08 24.82 -7.24
CA ALA A 288 -3.20 25.14 -6.35
C ALA A 288 -3.21 24.27 -5.09
N ASN A 289 -2.75 23.03 -5.18
CA ASN A 289 -2.66 22.09 -4.04
C ASN A 289 -1.24 21.98 -3.44
N LYS A 290 -0.30 22.82 -3.86
CA LYS A 290 1.09 22.83 -3.38
C LYS A 290 1.20 22.79 -1.85
N ALA A 291 0.42 23.59 -1.13
CA ALA A 291 0.45 23.61 0.34
C ALA A 291 0.06 22.26 0.95
N ALA A 292 -0.91 21.56 0.35
CA ALA A 292 -1.35 20.24 0.80
C ALA A 292 -0.26 19.17 0.57
N TYR A 293 0.44 19.22 -0.57
CA TYR A 293 1.56 18.32 -0.85
C TYR A 293 2.73 18.54 0.13
N LEU A 294 3.11 19.79 0.38
CA LEU A 294 4.15 20.12 1.36
C LEU A 294 3.75 19.71 2.78
N ALA A 295 2.46 19.75 3.13
CA ALA A 295 1.99 19.22 4.41
C ALA A 295 2.14 17.68 4.50
N ILE A 296 1.91 16.95 3.39
CA ILE A 296 2.20 15.51 3.34
C ILE A 296 3.69 15.25 3.50
N GLU A 297 4.54 16.00 2.79
CA GLU A 297 5.99 15.89 2.91
C GLU A 297 6.47 16.13 4.34
N ALA A 298 5.99 17.19 5.00
CA ALA A 298 6.31 17.48 6.39
C ALA A 298 5.92 16.33 7.32
N ARG A 299 4.72 15.76 7.15
CA ARG A 299 4.30 14.56 7.91
C ARG A 299 5.21 13.36 7.65
N GLN A 300 5.58 13.10 6.40
CA GLN A 300 6.45 11.97 6.03
C GLN A 300 7.90 12.16 6.49
N ASN A 301 8.32 13.40 6.72
CA ASN A 301 9.59 13.75 7.38
C ASN A 301 9.51 13.76 8.92
N GLY A 302 8.34 13.48 9.51
CA GLY A 302 8.15 13.45 10.96
C GLY A 302 8.01 14.81 11.63
N ALA A 303 7.78 15.89 10.86
CA ALA A 303 7.73 17.27 11.35
C ALA A 303 6.40 18.00 11.09
N GLY A 304 5.43 17.36 10.43
CA GLY A 304 4.13 17.94 10.08
C GLY A 304 2.99 17.53 11.01
N GLU A 305 1.93 18.35 11.04
CA GLU A 305 0.71 18.05 11.80
C GLU A 305 0.10 16.71 11.36
N PRO A 306 -0.18 15.79 12.31
CA PRO A 306 -0.79 14.51 11.98
C PRO A 306 -2.20 14.70 11.44
N LEU A 307 -2.63 13.79 10.58
CA LEU A 307 -4.05 13.69 10.24
C LEU A 307 -4.84 13.35 11.51
N THR A 308 -6.10 13.76 11.55
CA THR A 308 -7.04 13.43 12.62
C THR A 308 -8.42 13.14 12.06
N GLY A 309 -9.08 12.10 12.56
CA GLY A 309 -10.46 11.78 12.21
C GLY A 309 -10.66 10.33 11.79
N PHE A 310 -11.90 10.02 11.40
CA PHE A 310 -12.32 8.67 11.00
C PHE A 310 -12.79 8.66 9.56
N ARG A 311 -12.29 7.70 8.78
CA ARG A 311 -12.67 7.50 7.38
C ARG A 311 -12.94 6.02 7.09
N HIS A 312 -14.04 5.75 6.40
CA HIS A 312 -14.37 4.42 5.90
C HIS A 312 -14.41 4.45 4.37
N TYR A 313 -13.78 3.46 3.74
CA TYR A 313 -13.71 3.27 2.30
C TYR A 313 -14.63 2.12 1.88
N PRO A 314 -15.91 2.40 1.58
CA PRO A 314 -16.92 1.37 1.36
C PRO A 314 -16.66 0.48 0.13
N ARG A 315 -15.86 0.96 -0.85
CA ARG A 315 -15.45 0.14 -2.00
C ARG A 315 -14.37 -0.87 -1.63
N SER A 316 -13.62 -0.60 -0.57
CA SER A 316 -12.43 -1.38 -0.20
C SER A 316 -12.56 -2.13 1.13
N ASP A 317 -13.69 -2.01 1.82
CA ASP A 317 -13.91 -2.57 3.16
C ASP A 317 -12.73 -2.24 4.10
N PHE A 318 -12.27 -0.98 4.05
CA PHE A 318 -11.10 -0.49 4.78
C PHE A 318 -11.48 0.72 5.62
N THR A 319 -10.99 0.77 6.85
CA THR A 319 -11.28 1.83 7.81
C THR A 319 -10.00 2.38 8.38
N VAL A 320 -9.97 3.69 8.54
CA VAL A 320 -8.87 4.45 9.10
C VAL A 320 -9.38 5.29 10.26
N TYR A 321 -8.64 5.28 11.35
CA TYR A 321 -8.78 6.26 12.42
C TYR A 321 -7.43 6.90 12.71
N HIS A 322 -7.36 8.22 12.58
CA HIS A 322 -6.17 8.99 12.95
C HIS A 322 -6.40 9.78 14.23
N HIS A 323 -5.49 9.60 15.17
CA HIS A 323 -5.33 10.39 16.37
C HIS A 323 -3.92 11.04 16.33
N PRO A 324 -3.69 12.19 16.99
CA PRO A 324 -2.36 12.82 16.98
C PRO A 324 -1.22 11.88 17.39
N GLN A 325 -1.49 10.95 18.31
CA GLN A 325 -0.48 10.03 18.85
C GLN A 325 -0.40 8.65 18.17
N PHE A 326 -1.45 8.22 17.47
CA PHE A 326 -1.48 6.91 16.82
C PHE A 326 -2.46 6.88 15.65
N SER A 327 -2.35 5.88 14.79
CA SER A 327 -3.36 5.56 13.78
C SER A 327 -3.82 4.12 13.95
N PHE A 328 -5.13 3.89 13.86
CA PHE A 328 -5.72 2.56 13.78
C PHE A 328 -6.21 2.30 12.35
N PHE A 329 -5.82 1.16 11.80
CA PHE A 329 -6.24 0.72 10.48
C PHE A 329 -6.92 -0.64 10.58
N LEU A 330 -8.04 -0.79 9.89
CA LEU A 330 -8.83 -2.00 9.91
C LEU A 330 -9.14 -2.43 8.48
N LYS A 331 -8.77 -3.66 8.14
CA LYS A 331 -9.19 -4.32 6.89
C LYS A 331 -10.21 -5.40 7.20
N THR A 332 -11.43 -5.18 6.71
CA THR A 332 -12.54 -6.15 6.76
C THR A 332 -12.76 -6.77 5.39
N LEU A 333 -13.62 -7.79 5.29
CA LEU A 333 -13.92 -8.47 4.04
C LEU A 333 -15.42 -8.77 3.92
N SER A 334 -16.08 -8.08 2.97
CA SER A 334 -17.49 -8.32 2.61
C SER A 334 -17.61 -9.28 1.42
N ASN A 335 -18.83 -9.57 0.97
CA ASN A 335 -19.07 -10.26 -0.32
C ASN A 335 -18.73 -9.40 -1.56
N ARG A 336 -18.32 -8.14 -1.40
CA ARG A 336 -17.97 -7.21 -2.49
C ARG A 336 -16.46 -7.12 -2.77
N THR A 337 -15.60 -7.38 -1.79
CA THR A 337 -14.13 -7.31 -1.95
C THR A 337 -13.46 -8.66 -1.80
N LEU A 338 -12.30 -8.87 -2.42
CA LEU A 338 -11.64 -10.17 -2.46
C LEU A 338 -10.57 -10.33 -1.36
N PRO A 339 -10.31 -11.59 -0.92
CA PRO A 339 -9.18 -11.89 -0.04
C PRO A 339 -7.83 -11.49 -0.67
N ALA A 340 -6.82 -11.32 0.18
CA ALA A 340 -5.45 -11.14 -0.27
C ALA A 340 -5.06 -12.26 -1.23
N GLU A 341 -4.38 -11.91 -2.32
CA GLU A 341 -3.99 -12.90 -3.31
C GLU A 341 -2.68 -13.59 -2.91
N SER A 342 -2.52 -14.83 -3.39
CA SER A 342 -1.27 -15.59 -3.36
C SER A 342 -1.03 -16.11 -4.77
N ILE A 343 -0.20 -15.39 -5.52
CA ILE A 343 0.17 -15.70 -6.92
C ILE A 343 1.67 -15.50 -7.09
N ASN A 344 2.25 -16.08 -8.14
CA ASN A 344 3.70 -16.02 -8.43
C ASN A 344 4.57 -16.44 -7.23
N SER A 345 4.07 -17.37 -6.41
CA SER A 345 4.72 -17.82 -5.18
C SER A 345 5.00 -16.72 -4.14
N GLU A 346 4.22 -15.65 -4.17
CA GLU A 346 4.21 -14.57 -3.17
C GLU A 346 3.03 -14.73 -2.21
N ASN A 347 3.18 -14.24 -0.98
CA ASN A 347 2.15 -14.27 0.08
C ASN A 347 1.63 -15.67 0.45
N LEU A 348 2.57 -16.62 0.55
CA LEU A 348 2.28 -18.06 0.70
C LEU A 348 1.50 -18.42 1.98
N LYS A 349 1.51 -17.56 3.00
CA LYS A 349 0.84 -17.79 4.30
C LYS A 349 -0.34 -16.84 4.57
N GLY A 350 -0.62 -15.90 3.66
CA GLY A 350 -1.58 -14.80 3.88
C GLY A 350 -3.06 -15.14 3.82
N HIS A 351 -3.44 -16.41 4.03
CA HIS A 351 -4.80 -16.89 3.83
C HIS A 351 -5.85 -16.31 4.81
N LEU A 352 -5.45 -15.89 6.02
CA LEU A 352 -6.33 -15.21 6.98
C LEU A 352 -6.41 -13.69 6.79
N MET A 353 -5.60 -13.10 5.92
CA MET A 353 -5.61 -11.65 5.72
C MET A 353 -6.99 -11.15 5.28
N HIS A 354 -7.27 -9.92 5.67
CA HIS A 354 -8.49 -9.15 5.47
C HIS A 354 -9.67 -9.63 6.32
N SER A 355 -9.49 -10.62 7.20
CA SER A 355 -10.55 -11.21 8.03
C SER A 355 -10.83 -10.41 9.31
N GLY A 356 -10.82 -9.07 9.21
CA GLY A 356 -10.94 -8.16 10.36
C GLY A 356 -9.60 -7.82 11.01
N ASP A 357 -8.55 -7.68 10.20
CA ASP A 357 -7.21 -7.37 10.68
C ASP A 357 -7.14 -5.92 11.18
N GLY A 358 -6.75 -5.73 12.45
CA GLY A 358 -6.66 -4.42 13.10
C GLY A 358 -5.23 -4.09 13.53
N TYR A 359 -4.72 -2.95 13.10
CA TYR A 359 -3.32 -2.56 13.30
C TYR A 359 -3.20 -1.16 13.92
N PHE A 360 -2.29 -0.99 14.88
CA PHE A 360 -2.00 0.29 15.53
C PHE A 360 -0.59 0.76 15.16
N ILE A 361 -0.48 1.90 14.49
CA ILE A 361 0.81 2.52 14.14
C ILE A 361 1.02 3.77 15.00
N LEU A 362 2.09 3.80 15.79
CA LEU A 362 2.53 5.00 16.51
C LEU A 362 3.78 5.55 15.82
N ASN A 363 4.84 4.73 15.77
CA ASN A 363 6.15 5.11 15.26
C ASN A 363 6.57 4.38 13.96
N GLY A 364 5.80 3.38 13.53
CA GLY A 364 6.04 2.62 12.29
C GLY A 364 6.82 1.32 12.49
N ASN A 365 7.44 1.11 13.66
CA ASN A 365 8.20 -0.10 13.97
C ASN A 365 7.32 -1.24 14.49
N GLU A 366 6.02 -1.05 14.66
CA GLU A 366 5.13 -2.06 15.22
C GLU A 366 5.05 -3.30 14.32
N TYR A 367 4.98 -3.10 13.00
CA TYR A 367 4.79 -4.20 12.03
C TYR A 367 5.80 -4.20 10.87
N THR A 368 6.54 -3.11 10.65
CA THR A 368 7.49 -3.03 9.53
C THR A 368 8.48 -4.20 9.54
N ASN A 369 8.55 -4.92 8.42
CA ASN A 369 9.41 -6.10 8.21
C ASN A 369 9.19 -7.26 9.20
N LEU A 370 8.09 -7.29 9.94
CA LEU A 370 7.80 -8.33 10.93
C LEU A 370 7.24 -9.62 10.30
N MET A 371 6.76 -9.55 9.05
CA MET A 371 6.03 -10.60 8.35
C MET A 371 6.69 -11.99 8.34
N PRO A 372 8.02 -12.14 8.16
CA PRO A 372 8.67 -13.45 8.21
C PRO A 372 8.52 -14.13 9.58
N ALA A 373 8.47 -13.34 10.64
CA ALA A 373 8.37 -13.79 12.01
C ALA A 373 6.94 -13.79 12.54
N TRP A 374 5.91 -13.65 11.68
CA TRP A 374 4.51 -13.75 12.10
C TRP A 374 4.04 -15.19 12.29
N ASP A 375 3.18 -15.35 13.29
CA ASP A 375 2.22 -16.44 13.42
C ASP A 375 0.99 -16.09 12.58
N TRP A 376 0.94 -16.61 11.36
CA TRP A 376 -0.07 -16.29 10.35
C TRP A 376 -1.47 -16.85 10.66
N GLU A 377 -1.58 -17.74 11.64
CA GLU A 377 -2.86 -18.25 12.15
C GLU A 377 -3.48 -17.30 13.19
N HIS A 378 -2.71 -16.34 13.69
CA HIS A 378 -3.08 -15.45 14.79
C HIS A 378 -2.81 -13.97 14.45
N LEU A 379 -3.28 -13.52 13.29
CA LEU A 379 -3.10 -12.12 12.87
C LEU A 379 -3.76 -11.10 13.83
N PRO A 380 -3.22 -9.87 13.93
CA PRO A 380 -3.81 -8.83 14.78
C PRO A 380 -5.29 -8.60 14.51
N GLY A 381 -6.14 -8.74 15.53
CA GLY A 381 -7.58 -8.49 15.44
C GLY A 381 -8.43 -9.67 14.99
N THR A 382 -7.86 -10.77 14.50
CA THR A 382 -8.65 -11.93 14.02
C THR A 382 -9.18 -12.79 15.16
N THR A 383 -10.24 -13.56 14.87
CA THR A 383 -10.82 -14.54 15.80
C THR A 383 -10.82 -15.92 15.14
N GLU A 384 -10.35 -16.93 15.86
CA GLU A 384 -10.14 -18.30 15.33
C GLU A 384 -11.36 -18.93 14.65
N GLY A 385 -11.09 -19.68 13.58
CA GLY A 385 -11.96 -20.65 12.90
C GLY A 385 -12.51 -20.19 11.55
N ALA A 386 -13.49 -20.92 11.02
CA ALA A 386 -14.05 -20.68 9.68
C ALA A 386 -14.62 -19.27 9.49
N PHE A 387 -14.29 -18.64 8.38
CA PHE A 387 -14.70 -17.30 8.01
C PHE A 387 -15.67 -17.34 6.82
N THR A 388 -16.80 -16.66 6.92
CA THR A 388 -17.79 -16.54 5.83
C THR A 388 -18.03 -15.08 5.50
N ARG A 389 -17.79 -14.69 4.23
CA ARG A 389 -18.02 -13.31 3.76
C ARG A 389 -19.53 -12.98 3.81
N SER A 390 -19.86 -11.81 4.37
CA SER A 390 -21.24 -11.29 4.42
C SER A 390 -21.36 -9.93 3.74
N ALA A 391 -22.54 -9.61 3.23
CA ALA A 391 -22.84 -8.26 2.73
C ALA A 391 -22.84 -7.23 3.88
N PHE A 392 -23.20 -7.63 5.10
CA PHE A 392 -23.27 -6.74 6.26
C PHE A 392 -21.87 -6.45 6.82
N THR A 393 -21.12 -5.64 6.10
CA THR A 393 -19.77 -5.19 6.44
C THR A 393 -19.64 -3.76 5.94
N GLY A 394 -19.18 -2.83 6.76
CA GLY A 394 -19.16 -1.41 6.41
C GLY A 394 -18.86 -0.53 7.61
N GLY A 395 -19.02 0.78 7.47
CA GLY A 395 -18.80 1.73 8.56
C GLY A 395 -19.59 3.02 8.42
N VAL A 396 -19.75 3.72 9.54
CA VAL A 396 -20.44 5.01 9.66
C VAL A 396 -19.56 5.99 10.44
N THR A 397 -19.60 7.27 10.07
CA THR A 397 -18.70 8.30 10.60
C THR A 397 -19.35 9.67 10.61
N ASP A 398 -18.92 10.53 11.55
CA ASP A 398 -19.15 11.98 11.55
C ASP A 398 -17.92 12.76 11.01
N GLY A 399 -16.92 12.04 10.49
CA GLY A 399 -15.63 12.56 10.04
C GLY A 399 -14.56 12.62 11.14
N ARG A 400 -14.95 12.66 12.42
CA ARG A 400 -14.03 12.67 13.57
C ARG A 400 -13.97 11.34 14.31
N SER A 401 -15.11 10.69 14.47
CA SER A 401 -15.33 9.42 15.16
C SER A 401 -16.29 8.59 14.33
N GLY A 402 -16.31 7.29 14.60
CA GLY A 402 -17.11 6.38 13.82
C GLY A 402 -16.90 4.95 14.25
N PHE A 403 -17.60 4.03 13.61
CA PHE A 403 -17.38 2.61 13.81
C PHE A 403 -17.54 1.84 12.52
N ALA A 404 -16.84 0.72 12.44
CA ALA A 404 -16.96 -0.26 11.37
C ALA A 404 -17.45 -1.60 11.92
N VAL A 405 -18.08 -2.39 11.07
CA VAL A 405 -18.56 -3.73 11.41
C VAL A 405 -18.13 -4.75 10.37
N MET A 406 -18.07 -6.00 10.82
CA MET A 406 -17.94 -7.15 9.94
C MET A 406 -18.81 -8.28 10.49
N ASP A 407 -19.74 -8.73 9.65
CA ASP A 407 -20.37 -10.03 9.79
C ASP A 407 -19.53 -11.07 9.06
N PHE A 408 -19.10 -12.10 9.79
CA PHE A 408 -18.21 -13.14 9.28
C PHE A 408 -18.81 -14.54 9.45
N GLY A 409 -20.14 -14.63 9.36
CA GLY A 409 -20.92 -15.86 9.50
C GLY A 409 -21.50 -15.99 10.90
N GLU A 410 -21.00 -16.94 11.69
CA GLU A 410 -21.47 -17.18 13.06
C GLU A 410 -21.10 -16.03 14.01
N GLY A 411 -20.04 -15.28 13.70
CA GLY A 411 -19.57 -14.15 14.50
C GLY A 411 -19.91 -12.78 13.94
N LYS A 412 -20.00 -11.78 14.84
CA LYS A 412 -20.17 -10.36 14.55
C LYS A 412 -19.10 -9.56 15.28
N LYS A 413 -18.47 -8.62 14.56
CA LYS A 413 -17.49 -7.69 15.13
C LYS A 413 -17.86 -6.25 14.80
N LEU A 414 -17.68 -5.39 15.80
CA LEU A 414 -17.81 -3.94 15.70
C LEU A 414 -16.54 -3.32 16.27
N TRP A 415 -15.96 -2.34 15.57
CA TRP A 415 -14.81 -1.55 16.03
C TRP A 415 -15.19 -0.06 16.04
N ALA A 416 -15.42 0.50 17.22
CA ALA A 416 -15.74 1.91 17.42
C ALA A 416 -14.51 2.70 17.81
N CYS A 417 -14.26 3.82 17.13
CA CYS A 417 -13.13 4.70 17.40
C CYS A 417 -13.61 6.03 17.95
N TYR A 418 -13.08 6.41 19.11
CA TYR A 418 -13.46 7.62 19.84
C TYR A 418 -12.27 8.15 20.63
N ASP A 419 -12.03 9.46 20.55
CA ASP A 419 -10.94 10.15 21.25
C ASP A 419 -9.57 9.45 21.15
N ASN A 420 -9.10 8.80 22.21
CA ASN A 420 -7.81 8.12 22.23
C ASN A 420 -7.92 6.59 22.17
N MET A 421 -9.08 6.04 21.80
CA MET A 421 -9.35 4.59 21.90
C MET A 421 -10.12 3.98 20.72
N MET A 422 -9.90 2.69 20.55
CA MET A 422 -10.71 1.77 19.75
C MET A 422 -11.37 0.76 20.70
N ILE A 423 -12.69 0.59 20.58
CA ILE A 423 -13.51 -0.37 21.34
C ILE A 423 -14.02 -1.42 20.36
N CYS A 424 -13.65 -2.68 20.58
CA CYS A 424 -14.09 -3.82 19.80
C CYS A 424 -15.17 -4.61 20.55
N LEU A 425 -16.31 -4.86 19.93
CA LEU A 425 -17.34 -5.79 20.40
C LEU A 425 -17.31 -7.07 19.56
N ILE A 426 -17.48 -8.22 20.20
CA ILE A 426 -17.51 -9.54 19.57
C ILE A 426 -18.75 -10.27 20.06
N ALA A 427 -19.56 -10.80 19.15
CA ALA A 427 -20.75 -11.60 19.47
C ALA A 427 -20.88 -12.82 18.55
N GLY A 428 -21.59 -13.85 19.03
CA GLY A 428 -21.96 -15.03 18.24
C GLY A 428 -20.87 -16.08 18.04
N ARG A 429 -19.63 -15.82 18.49
CA ARG A 429 -18.50 -16.73 18.28
C ARG A 429 -17.60 -16.86 19.50
N SER A 430 -17.19 -18.10 19.75
CA SER A 430 -16.18 -18.49 20.75
C SER A 430 -14.83 -18.78 20.05
N GLY A 431 -13.73 -18.75 20.80
CA GLY A 431 -12.37 -18.96 20.27
C GLY A 431 -11.37 -17.94 20.78
N ILE A 432 -10.11 -18.07 20.36
CA ILE A 432 -9.09 -17.06 20.65
C ILE A 432 -9.29 -15.88 19.70
N THR A 433 -9.28 -14.67 20.25
CA THR A 433 -9.11 -13.42 19.51
C THR A 433 -7.74 -12.85 19.82
N THR A 434 -6.91 -12.72 18.80
CA THR A 434 -5.63 -12.01 18.91
C THR A 434 -5.90 -10.52 18.96
N LEU A 435 -5.44 -9.82 20.00
CA LEU A 435 -5.64 -8.37 20.12
C LEU A 435 -4.58 -7.60 19.33
N ASP A 436 -3.36 -8.13 19.29
CA ASP A 436 -2.24 -7.60 18.53
C ASP A 436 -1.17 -8.68 18.29
N GLN A 437 -0.28 -8.44 17.34
CA GLN A 437 0.92 -9.24 17.09
C GLN A 437 1.99 -8.32 16.50
N CYS A 438 2.64 -7.57 17.37
CA CYS A 438 3.56 -6.49 17.01
C CYS A 438 4.94 -6.70 17.62
N ARG A 439 5.93 -5.97 17.10
CA ARG A 439 7.29 -5.99 17.62
C ARG A 439 7.31 -5.51 19.08
N LEU A 440 7.98 -6.27 19.94
CA LEU A 440 8.21 -5.89 21.33
C LEU A 440 9.02 -4.59 21.40
N GLN A 441 8.39 -3.53 21.89
CA GLN A 441 9.02 -2.24 22.17
C GLN A 441 8.86 -1.84 23.64
N GLY A 442 9.97 -1.86 24.38
CA GLY A 442 9.98 -1.59 25.82
C GLY A 442 9.32 -2.69 26.66
N ASP A 443 9.06 -2.36 27.92
CA ASP A 443 8.48 -3.29 28.89
C ASP A 443 6.99 -3.56 28.65
N VAL A 444 6.56 -4.76 29.00
CA VAL A 444 5.14 -5.15 29.06
C VAL A 444 4.70 -5.18 30.51
N LEU A 445 3.69 -4.37 30.83
CA LEU A 445 3.13 -4.30 32.18
C LEU A 445 1.75 -4.92 32.19
N THR A 446 1.49 -5.79 33.16
CA THR A 446 0.24 -6.57 33.25
C THR A 446 -0.47 -6.33 34.57
N ASP A 447 -1.79 -6.36 34.51
CA ASP A 447 -2.74 -6.34 35.62
C ASP A 447 -3.90 -7.29 35.25
N THR A 448 -4.71 -7.70 36.22
CA THR A 448 -5.89 -8.54 35.93
C THR A 448 -6.91 -7.83 35.05
N ARG A 449 -6.89 -6.49 35.02
CA ARG A 449 -7.83 -5.66 34.25
C ARG A 449 -7.26 -5.07 32.97
N TRP A 450 -5.94 -5.13 32.76
CA TRP A 450 -5.33 -4.49 31.59
C TRP A 450 -3.91 -5.01 31.32
N VAL A 451 -3.48 -4.84 30.07
CA VAL A 451 -2.08 -4.99 29.65
C VAL A 451 -1.64 -3.68 29.04
N TYR A 452 -0.40 -3.27 29.27
CA TYR A 452 0.16 -2.04 28.73
C TYR A 452 1.50 -2.31 28.06
N HIS A 453 1.62 -1.90 26.80
CA HIS A 453 2.81 -2.08 25.97
C HIS A 453 2.88 -0.94 24.95
N ASN A 454 4.07 -0.39 24.71
CA ASN A 454 4.31 0.65 23.68
C ASN A 454 3.25 1.79 23.66
N LYS A 455 2.93 2.36 24.82
CA LYS A 455 1.89 3.40 25.00
C LYS A 455 0.44 2.98 24.68
N LEU A 456 0.19 1.71 24.44
CA LEU A 456 -1.15 1.16 24.23
C LEU A 456 -1.59 0.34 25.44
N ALA A 457 -2.79 0.64 25.93
CA ALA A 457 -3.49 -0.14 26.94
C ALA A 457 -4.51 -1.05 26.28
N TYR A 458 -4.45 -2.34 26.60
CA TYR A 458 -5.40 -3.37 26.19
C TYR A 458 -6.28 -3.70 27.41
N ILE A 459 -7.58 -3.50 27.30
CA ILE A 459 -8.54 -3.66 28.42
C ILE A 459 -9.68 -4.58 27.95
N PRO A 460 -9.92 -5.73 28.60
CA PRO A 460 -11.07 -6.58 28.26
C PRO A 460 -12.39 -5.93 28.70
N LEU A 461 -13.46 -6.15 27.94
CA LEU A 461 -14.77 -5.57 28.28
C LEU A 461 -15.45 -6.27 29.46
N GLU A 462 -15.24 -7.58 29.57
CA GLU A 462 -15.62 -8.42 30.70
C GLU A 462 -14.42 -8.70 31.60
N THR A 463 -14.68 -9.26 32.79
CA THR A 463 -13.65 -9.78 33.68
C THR A 463 -13.04 -11.06 33.09
N SER A 464 -12.17 -10.88 32.10
CA SER A 464 -11.35 -11.93 31.50
C SER A 464 -9.87 -11.55 31.57
N VAL A 465 -8.99 -12.55 31.68
CA VAL A 465 -7.55 -12.33 31.75
C VAL A 465 -6.99 -12.32 30.33
N ILE A 466 -6.29 -11.25 29.95
CA ILE A 466 -5.55 -11.19 28.68
C ILE A 466 -4.37 -12.16 28.79
N ASN A 467 -4.31 -13.13 27.89
CA ASN A 467 -3.14 -13.98 27.73
C ASN A 467 -2.08 -13.20 26.96
N VAL A 468 -0.93 -12.97 27.58
CA VAL A 468 0.19 -12.24 26.98
C VAL A 468 1.31 -13.21 26.67
N GLN A 469 1.70 -13.26 25.40
CA GLN A 469 2.93 -13.92 24.97
C GLN A 469 3.96 -12.86 24.57
N VAL A 470 5.17 -12.99 25.12
CA VAL A 470 6.36 -12.28 24.65
C VAL A 470 7.36 -13.35 24.24
N VAL A 471 7.40 -13.63 22.95
CA VAL A 471 8.15 -14.77 22.41
C VAL A 471 9.09 -14.29 21.32
N GLU A 472 10.28 -14.89 21.27
CA GLU A 472 11.13 -14.77 20.08
C GLU A 472 10.52 -15.65 18.98
N GLN A 473 10.15 -15.04 17.87
CA GLN A 473 9.65 -15.73 16.68
C GLN A 473 10.69 -15.59 15.58
N GLU A 474 10.83 -16.64 14.78
CA GLU A 474 11.76 -16.67 13.67
C GLU A 474 11.11 -17.18 12.39
N GLY A 475 11.67 -16.77 11.26
CA GLY A 475 11.28 -17.22 9.94
C GLY A 475 12.12 -16.54 8.87
N SER A 476 11.84 -16.82 7.61
CA SER A 476 12.56 -16.20 6.48
C SER A 476 11.58 -15.56 5.51
N TRP A 477 12.04 -14.56 4.76
CA TRP A 477 11.26 -14.00 3.66
C TRP A 477 10.91 -15.08 2.63
N GLN A 478 11.83 -16.02 2.39
CA GLN A 478 11.59 -17.18 1.53
C GLN A 478 10.35 -17.98 1.93
N SER A 479 10.10 -18.12 3.24
CA SER A 479 8.97 -18.91 3.76
C SER A 479 7.59 -18.31 3.46
N ILE A 480 7.52 -17.03 3.07
CA ILE A 480 6.29 -16.31 2.73
C ILE A 480 6.29 -15.80 1.28
N ASN A 481 7.44 -15.80 0.63
CA ASN A 481 7.65 -15.40 -0.76
C ASN A 481 8.83 -16.19 -1.32
N ALA A 482 8.63 -17.08 -2.30
CA ALA A 482 9.66 -18.02 -2.74
C ALA A 482 10.96 -17.36 -3.25
N ALA A 483 10.85 -16.14 -3.79
CA ALA A 483 12.00 -15.35 -4.27
C ALA A 483 12.67 -14.52 -3.14
N GLY A 484 12.16 -14.59 -1.91
CA GLY A 484 12.71 -13.91 -0.75
C GLY A 484 14.00 -14.55 -0.22
N SER A 485 14.73 -13.78 0.59
CA SER A 485 15.96 -14.27 1.24
C SER A 485 15.65 -15.47 2.16
N PRO A 486 16.47 -16.55 2.11
CA PRO A 486 16.39 -17.66 3.05
C PRO A 486 16.95 -17.32 4.44
N GLU A 487 17.62 -16.18 4.60
CA GLU A 487 18.19 -15.75 5.88
C GLU A 487 17.10 -15.65 6.97
N ILE A 488 17.44 -16.14 8.16
CA ILE A 488 16.53 -16.16 9.29
C ILE A 488 16.43 -14.77 9.90
N VAL A 489 15.22 -14.23 9.89
CA VAL A 489 14.79 -13.06 10.65
C VAL A 489 14.32 -13.54 12.03
N ARG A 490 14.85 -12.93 13.09
CA ARG A 490 14.44 -13.18 14.48
C ARG A 490 13.91 -11.90 15.10
N GLU A 491 12.72 -11.97 15.68
CA GLU A 491 12.05 -10.82 16.27
C GLU A 491 11.43 -11.20 17.60
N LYS A 492 11.52 -10.31 18.59
CA LYS A 492 10.76 -10.43 19.84
C LYS A 492 9.37 -9.87 19.59
N VAL A 493 8.35 -10.70 19.74
CA VAL A 493 6.96 -10.37 19.39
C VAL A 493 6.10 -10.32 20.64
N PHE A 494 5.34 -9.23 20.79
CA PHE A 494 4.28 -9.08 21.77
C PHE A 494 2.95 -9.52 21.14
N LYS A 495 2.32 -10.55 21.72
CA LYS A 495 1.09 -11.17 21.22
C LYS A 495 0.06 -11.34 22.34
N PRO A 496 -0.72 -10.29 22.65
CA PRO A 496 -1.86 -10.37 23.58
C PRO A 496 -3.08 -11.03 22.90
N SER A 497 -3.79 -11.86 23.64
CA SER A 497 -4.99 -12.55 23.16
C SER A 497 -6.05 -12.73 24.26
N LEU A 498 -7.29 -12.91 23.86
CA LEU A 498 -8.41 -13.25 24.74
C LEU A 498 -9.13 -14.49 24.23
N ARG A 499 -9.49 -15.41 25.14
CA ARG A 499 -10.32 -16.57 24.82
C ARG A 499 -11.79 -16.24 25.09
N ASN A 500 -12.66 -16.55 24.15
CA ASN A 500 -14.12 -16.35 24.22
C ASN A 500 -14.49 -14.91 24.59
N ALA A 501 -13.80 -13.95 23.98
CA ALA A 501 -13.98 -12.53 24.28
C ALA A 501 -15.34 -12.02 23.82
N SER A 502 -16.06 -11.29 24.68
CA SER A 502 -17.16 -10.39 24.29
C SER A 502 -16.65 -9.08 23.67
N GLY A 503 -15.37 -8.76 23.85
CA GLY A 503 -14.73 -7.58 23.28
C GLY A 503 -13.60 -7.03 24.14
N TYR A 504 -12.96 -5.98 23.64
CA TYR A 504 -11.80 -5.34 24.26
C TYR A 504 -11.67 -3.88 23.83
N VAL A 505 -10.84 -3.13 24.54
CA VAL A 505 -10.46 -1.74 24.22
C VAL A 505 -8.95 -1.69 24.02
N VAL A 506 -8.52 -0.95 23.00
CA VAL A 506 -7.13 -0.53 22.83
C VAL A 506 -7.10 1.00 22.89
N ALA A 507 -6.38 1.56 23.86
CA ALA A 507 -6.33 3.00 24.09
C ALA A 507 -4.91 3.51 24.23
N TYR A 508 -4.62 4.67 23.62
CA TYR A 508 -3.34 5.34 23.85
C TYR A 508 -3.28 5.91 25.26
N CYS A 509 -2.22 5.57 25.99
CA CYS A 509 -1.92 6.08 27.33
C CYS A 509 -0.43 6.42 27.42
N ASP A 510 -0.08 7.64 27.84
CA ASP A 510 1.32 8.06 28.02
C ASP A 510 2.04 7.25 29.11
N ASN A 511 1.28 6.77 30.10
CA ASN A 511 1.80 6.08 31.26
C ASN A 511 0.73 5.23 31.96
N VAL A 512 1.19 4.34 32.84
CA VAL A 512 0.35 3.41 33.61
C VAL A 512 -0.70 4.11 34.48
N ARG A 513 -0.47 5.36 34.93
CA ARG A 513 -1.49 6.08 35.73
C ARG A 513 -2.73 6.38 34.89
N GLN A 514 -2.55 6.71 33.61
CA GLN A 514 -3.67 6.88 32.67
C GLN A 514 -4.39 5.55 32.41
N VAL A 515 -3.63 4.45 32.28
CA VAL A 515 -4.21 3.09 32.13
C VAL A 515 -5.10 2.72 33.32
N ARG A 516 -4.59 2.88 34.54
CA ARG A 516 -5.35 2.60 35.78
C ARG A 516 -6.62 3.43 35.86
N ARG A 517 -6.52 4.73 35.56
CA ARG A 517 -7.68 5.63 35.53
C ARG A 517 -8.73 5.17 34.51
N LEU A 518 -8.32 4.77 33.31
CA LEU A 518 -9.23 4.31 32.26
C LEU A 518 -9.90 2.98 32.64
N ALA A 519 -9.16 2.06 33.25
CA ALA A 519 -9.69 0.78 33.72
C ALA A 519 -10.67 0.93 34.92
N GLU A 520 -10.49 1.95 35.75
CA GLU A 520 -11.38 2.27 36.89
C GLU A 520 -12.62 3.05 36.48
N LYS A 521 -12.44 4.08 35.64
CA LYS A 521 -13.51 4.94 35.14
C LYS A 521 -13.63 4.78 33.63
N LYS A 522 -14.39 3.75 33.23
CA LYS A 522 -14.67 3.46 31.82
C LYS A 522 -15.37 4.66 31.18
N ARG A 523 -14.93 5.01 29.96
CA ARG A 523 -15.48 6.11 29.14
C ARG A 523 -16.50 5.61 28.10
N TRP A 524 -16.98 4.38 28.31
CA TRP A 524 -17.92 3.69 27.43
C TRP A 524 -18.85 2.79 28.26
N LYS A 525 -20.02 2.48 27.68
CA LYS A 525 -21.00 1.55 28.21
C LYS A 525 -21.52 0.67 27.08
N VAL A 526 -21.33 -0.64 27.18
CA VAL A 526 -21.95 -1.59 26.23
C VAL A 526 -23.44 -1.64 26.53
N LEU A 527 -24.27 -1.31 25.54
CA LEU A 527 -25.72 -1.29 25.64
C LEU A 527 -26.33 -2.63 25.19
N ARG A 528 -25.73 -3.25 24.18
CA ARG A 528 -26.09 -4.59 23.69
C ARG A 528 -24.90 -5.20 22.95
N ASN A 529 -24.72 -6.51 23.05
CA ASN A 529 -23.70 -7.24 22.29
C ASN A 529 -24.20 -8.65 21.95
N THR A 530 -25.12 -8.73 20.98
CA THR A 530 -25.69 -10.00 20.50
C THR A 530 -25.54 -10.10 18.97
N PRO A 531 -25.73 -11.30 18.37
CA PRO A 531 -25.70 -11.45 16.91
C PRO A 531 -26.73 -10.59 16.14
N GLU A 532 -27.80 -10.14 16.80
CA GLU A 532 -28.84 -9.29 16.22
C GLU A 532 -28.51 -7.80 16.32
N CYS A 533 -27.76 -7.40 17.35
CA CYS A 533 -27.43 -6.00 17.59
C CYS A 533 -26.20 -5.84 18.50
N GLN A 534 -25.26 -5.02 18.05
CA GLN A 534 -24.12 -4.57 18.86
C GLN A 534 -24.22 -3.06 19.03
N ALA A 535 -24.19 -2.57 20.27
CA ALA A 535 -24.36 -1.16 20.58
C ALA A 535 -23.60 -0.74 21.82
N LEU A 536 -23.04 0.47 21.78
CA LEU A 536 -22.37 1.12 22.90
C LEU A 536 -22.73 2.60 22.98
N GLN A 537 -22.58 3.15 24.18
CA GLN A 537 -22.67 4.58 24.46
C GLN A 537 -21.31 5.08 24.97
N LEU A 538 -20.86 6.21 24.46
CA LEU A 538 -19.62 6.89 24.84
C LEU A 538 -19.90 7.93 25.94
N GLU A 539 -18.85 8.43 26.59
CA GLU A 539 -18.97 9.35 27.74
C GLU A 539 -19.64 10.70 27.40
N ASP A 540 -19.55 11.15 26.15
CA ASP A 540 -20.21 12.36 25.66
C ASP A 540 -21.70 12.13 25.30
N GLY A 541 -22.20 10.93 25.53
CA GLY A 541 -23.57 10.54 25.21
C GLY A 541 -23.75 9.96 23.81
N THR A 542 -22.71 9.97 22.95
CA THR A 542 -22.77 9.39 21.60
C THR A 542 -23.17 7.92 21.67
N VAL A 543 -24.15 7.52 20.88
CA VAL A 543 -24.57 6.12 20.74
C VAL A 543 -24.13 5.60 19.38
N MET A 544 -23.43 4.47 19.36
CA MET A 544 -23.02 3.75 18.15
C MET A 544 -23.67 2.36 18.18
N ALA A 545 -24.50 2.05 17.18
CA ALA A 545 -25.29 0.83 17.12
C ALA A 545 -25.30 0.20 15.72
N ALA A 546 -24.92 -1.07 15.65
CA ALA A 546 -25.11 -1.93 14.50
C ALA A 546 -26.35 -2.81 14.72
N PHE A 547 -27.33 -2.68 13.85
CA PHE A 547 -28.52 -3.51 13.81
C PHE A 547 -28.41 -4.50 12.66
N TYR A 548 -28.18 -5.77 12.96
CA TYR A 548 -28.12 -6.85 11.96
C TYR A 548 -29.52 -7.32 11.56
N LYS A 549 -30.53 -6.99 12.37
CA LYS A 549 -31.97 -7.19 12.14
C LYS A 549 -32.73 -5.96 12.65
N ALA A 550 -34.01 -5.83 12.27
CA ALA A 550 -34.90 -4.85 12.87
C ALA A 550 -34.90 -4.96 14.41
N GLY A 551 -35.01 -3.83 15.11
CA GLY A 551 -34.99 -3.82 16.56
C GLY A 551 -34.79 -2.44 17.15
N SER A 552 -34.59 -2.39 18.47
CA SER A 552 -34.39 -1.14 19.19
C SER A 552 -33.33 -1.24 20.30
N VAL A 553 -32.60 -0.14 20.52
CA VAL A 553 -31.65 0.04 21.63
C VAL A 553 -31.50 1.53 21.93
N ALA A 554 -31.43 1.90 23.22
CA ALA A 554 -31.20 3.29 23.66
C ALA A 554 -32.14 4.34 23.02
N GLY A 555 -33.42 4.01 22.85
CA GLY A 555 -34.42 4.90 22.24
C GLY A 555 -34.36 5.00 20.71
N ILE A 556 -33.43 4.29 20.07
CA ILE A 556 -33.34 4.17 18.61
C ILE A 556 -34.08 2.90 18.20
N SER A 557 -35.01 3.02 17.25
CA SER A 557 -35.70 1.89 16.62
C SER A 557 -35.44 1.91 15.12
N VAL A 558 -35.22 0.73 14.54
CA VAL A 558 -34.99 0.54 13.10
C VAL A 558 -35.81 -0.62 12.57
N GLU A 559 -36.34 -0.46 11.36
CA GLU A 559 -37.15 -1.47 10.68
C GLU A 559 -36.33 -2.36 9.74
N LYS A 560 -35.12 -1.92 9.38
CA LYS A 560 -34.19 -2.61 8.50
C LYS A 560 -32.79 -2.69 9.14
N PRO A 561 -31.98 -3.69 8.77
CA PRO A 561 -30.57 -3.74 9.17
C PRO A 561 -29.83 -2.48 8.75
N CYS A 562 -29.08 -1.85 9.65
CA CYS A 562 -28.33 -0.62 9.38
C CYS A 562 -27.29 -0.33 10.47
N LEU A 563 -26.40 0.59 10.18
CA LEU A 563 -25.50 1.22 11.16
C LEU A 563 -26.07 2.58 11.55
N VAL A 564 -26.11 2.88 12.84
CA VAL A 564 -26.58 4.15 13.37
C VAL A 564 -25.54 4.73 14.33
N MET A 565 -25.17 5.98 14.11
CA MET A 565 -24.45 6.81 15.09
C MET A 565 -25.30 8.03 15.42
N MET A 566 -25.58 8.23 16.70
CA MET A 566 -26.28 9.40 17.24
C MET A 566 -25.31 10.23 18.07
N LYS A 567 -25.08 11.48 17.69
CA LYS A 567 -24.19 12.41 18.40
C LYS A 567 -24.75 13.81 18.36
N ASP A 568 -24.86 14.46 19.52
CA ASP A 568 -25.36 15.85 19.64
C ASP A 568 -26.70 16.08 18.93
N GLY A 569 -27.59 15.06 18.94
CA GLY A 569 -28.88 15.09 18.24
C GLY A 569 -28.81 14.84 16.73
N VAL A 570 -27.62 14.78 16.13
CA VAL A 570 -27.41 14.43 14.73
C VAL A 570 -27.37 12.91 14.56
N LYS A 571 -28.06 12.43 13.52
CA LYS A 571 -28.14 11.01 13.17
C LYS A 571 -27.35 10.74 11.89
N HIS A 572 -26.39 9.84 11.98
CA HIS A 572 -25.69 9.25 10.83
C HIS A 572 -26.19 7.82 10.64
N VAL A 573 -26.68 7.49 9.44
CA VAL A 573 -27.22 6.16 9.12
C VAL A 573 -26.58 5.66 7.84
N VAL A 574 -26.14 4.40 7.85
CA VAL A 574 -25.58 3.73 6.68
C VAL A 574 -26.22 2.35 6.55
N ASP A 575 -26.61 1.96 5.34
CA ASP A 575 -26.81 0.56 4.98
C ASP A 575 -25.44 -0.05 4.62
N PRO A 576 -24.84 -0.90 5.47
CA PRO A 576 -23.54 -1.49 5.19
C PRO A 576 -23.62 -2.56 4.09
N THR A 577 -24.82 -3.01 3.72
CA THR A 577 -24.99 -4.01 2.66
C THR A 577 -24.80 -3.44 1.27
N GLN A 578 -25.02 -2.12 1.09
CA GLN A 578 -24.95 -1.40 -0.18
C GLN A 578 -25.91 -1.96 -1.23
N ASN A 579 -27.08 -2.45 -0.80
CA ASN A 579 -28.08 -3.06 -1.69
C ASN A 579 -29.11 -2.06 -2.21
N GLU A 580 -29.28 -0.89 -1.58
CA GLU A 580 -30.17 0.15 -2.10
C GLU A 580 -29.46 0.96 -3.21
N GLU A 581 -30.10 1.07 -4.38
CA GLU A 581 -29.63 1.89 -5.50
C GLU A 581 -29.67 3.37 -5.12
N GLY A 582 -28.58 3.88 -4.56
CA GLY A 582 -28.39 5.29 -4.26
C GLY A 582 -26.92 5.61 -4.03
N PRO A 583 -26.46 6.84 -4.32
CA PRO A 583 -25.10 7.22 -3.98
C PRO A 583 -24.91 7.08 -2.45
N PRO A 584 -23.80 6.49 -1.97
CA PRO A 584 -23.52 6.47 -0.54
C PRO A 584 -23.55 7.91 -0.02
N THR A 585 -24.39 8.16 0.98
CA THR A 585 -24.45 9.45 1.67
C THR A 585 -23.05 9.79 2.22
N LYS A 586 -22.54 10.95 1.81
CA LYS A 586 -21.23 11.47 2.22
C LYS A 586 -21.12 11.66 3.73
#